data_AF-A0A962VX71-F1
#
_entry.id   AF-A0A962VX71-F1
#
_cell.length_a   1.000
_cell.length_b   1.000
_cell.length_c   1.000
_cell.angle_alpha   90.00
_cell.angle_beta   90.00
_cell.angle_gamma   90.00
#
_symmetry.space_group_name_H-M   'P 1'
#
loop_
_entity.id
_entity.type
_entity.pdbx_description
1 polymer ?
#
loop_
_entity_poly.entity_id
_entity_poly.type
_entity_poly.pdbx_seq_one_letter_code
_entity_poly.pdbx_strand_id
1 'polypeptide(L)'
;MNSTATLTAKTFDKTFWANLMQTAGILPVLIVIAIIFAIIAPNFLTENNLLNIVRQASINIVLATGMTVVILTGGIDLSVGSVLAVSAVTAM
;
A
#
# COMPACT_ATOMS: atom_id res chain seq x y z
N MET A 1 17.99 -33.45 -35.11
CA MET A 1 17.48 -32.09 -35.42
C MET A 1 16.04 -31.99 -34.90
N ASN A 2 15.83 -31.45 -33.69
CA ASN A 2 14.63 -30.71 -33.25
C ASN A 2 14.62 -30.51 -31.72
N SER A 3 15.65 -29.84 -31.22
CA SER A 3 15.71 -29.35 -29.83
C SER A 3 15.82 -27.82 -29.83
N THR A 4 14.97 -27.16 -30.61
CA THR A 4 14.95 -25.68 -30.76
C THR A 4 13.54 -25.10 -30.89
N ALA A 5 12.48 -25.85 -30.58
CA ALA A 5 11.09 -25.42 -30.81
C ALA A 5 10.22 -25.32 -29.54
N THR A 6 10.82 -25.20 -28.36
CA THR A 6 10.08 -24.90 -27.12
C THR A 6 10.72 -23.73 -26.40
N LEU A 7 10.95 -22.63 -27.13
CA LEU A 7 10.81 -21.31 -26.54
C LEU A 7 9.31 -21.14 -26.27
N THR A 8 8.82 -21.83 -25.24
CA THR A 8 7.43 -21.82 -24.81
C THR A 8 7.09 -20.36 -24.54
N ALA A 9 6.37 -19.74 -25.47
CA ALA A 9 5.68 -18.50 -25.24
C ALA A 9 4.85 -18.74 -23.98
N LYS A 10 5.29 -18.17 -22.86
CA LYS A 10 4.64 -18.28 -21.56
C LYS A 10 3.24 -17.73 -21.76
N THR A 11 2.27 -18.61 -21.98
CA THR A 11 0.88 -18.24 -22.17
C THR A 11 0.44 -17.50 -20.91
N PHE A 12 -0.08 -16.29 -21.08
CA PHE A 12 -0.73 -15.52 -20.02
C PHE A 12 -2.03 -16.23 -19.63
N ASP A 13 -1.88 -17.34 -18.92
CA ASP A 13 -2.99 -18.21 -18.56
C ASP A 13 -3.68 -17.69 -17.29
N LYS A 14 -4.88 -18.20 -17.00
CA LYS A 14 -5.71 -17.77 -15.86
C LYS A 14 -4.98 -17.93 -14.52
N THR A 15 -4.11 -18.93 -14.43
CA THR A 15 -3.22 -19.18 -13.29
C THR A 15 -2.11 -18.13 -13.16
N PHE A 16 -1.55 -17.62 -14.27
CA PHE A 16 -0.57 -16.54 -14.24
C PHE A 16 -1.18 -15.24 -13.66
N TRP A 17 -2.38 -14.88 -14.12
CA TRP A 17 -3.12 -13.72 -13.59
C TRP A 17 -3.51 -13.89 -12.12
N ALA A 18 -3.94 -15.09 -11.71
CA ALA A 18 -4.26 -15.38 -10.31
C ALA A 18 -3.03 -15.24 -9.39
N ASN A 19 -1.88 -15.78 -9.81
CA ASN A 19 -0.63 -15.63 -9.07
C ASN A 19 -0.16 -14.17 -9.02
N LEU A 20 -0.32 -13.41 -10.11
CA LEU A 20 0.02 -11.99 -10.13
C LEU A 20 -0.86 -11.18 -9.16
N MET A 21 -2.16 -11.47 -9.11
CA MET A 21 -3.09 -10.84 -8.17
C MET A 21 -2.76 -11.19 -6.71
N GLN A 22 -2.35 -12.44 -6.44
CA GLN A 22 -1.93 -12.85 -5.09
C GLN A 22 -0.60 -12.21 -4.67
N THR A 23 0.40 -12.17 -5.56
CA THR A 23 1.71 -11.56 -5.28
C THR A 23 1.62 -10.03 -5.11
N ALA A 24 0.72 -9.37 -5.84
CA ALA A 24 0.51 -7.93 -5.71
C ALA A 24 -0.17 -7.51 -4.38
N GLY A 25 -0.71 -8.48 -3.62
CA GLY A 25 -1.30 -8.23 -2.30
C GLY A 25 -2.51 -7.30 -2.37
N ILE A 26 -2.50 -6.23 -1.57
CA ILE A 26 -3.60 -5.25 -1.49
C ILE A 26 -3.63 -4.28 -2.68
N LEU A 27 -2.54 -4.18 -3.46
CA LEU A 27 -2.38 -3.17 -4.52
C LEU A 27 -3.51 -3.20 -5.58
N PRO A 28 -3.96 -4.36 -6.10
CA PRO A 28 -5.04 -4.40 -7.09
C PRO A 28 -6.36 -3.86 -6.53
N VAL A 29 -6.65 -4.17 -5.26
CA VAL A 29 -7.85 -3.69 -4.57
C VAL A 29 -7.81 -2.18 -4.41
N LEU A 30 -6.65 -1.62 -4.03
CA LEU A 30 -6.45 -0.17 -3.91
C LEU A 30 -6.69 0.54 -5.25
N ILE A 31 -6.20 0.00 -6.36
CA ILE A 31 -6.41 0.58 -7.70
C ILE A 31 -7.90 0.56 -8.05
N VAL A 32 -8.60 -0.54 -7.83
CA VAL A 32 -10.05 -0.65 -8.12
C VAL A 32 -10.84 0.37 -7.31
N ILE A 33 -10.56 0.48 -6.01
CA ILE A 33 -11.23 1.45 -5.13
C ILE A 33 -10.92 2.89 -5.56
N ALA A 34 -9.66 3.19 -5.90
CA ALA A 34 -9.27 4.51 -6.36
C ALA A 34 -10.01 4.93 -7.66
N ILE A 35 -10.18 4.01 -8.61
CA ILE A 35 -10.95 4.25 -9.84
C ILE A 35 -12.43 4.52 -9.51
N ILE A 36 -13.02 3.72 -8.61
CA ILE A 36 -14.42 3.91 -8.19
C ILE A 36 -14.61 5.30 -7.57
N PHE A 37 -13.75 5.70 -6.64
CA PHE A 37 -13.84 7.02 -6.01
C PHE A 37 -13.52 8.15 -6.98
N ALA A 38 -12.62 7.96 -7.94
CA ALA A 38 -12.37 8.96 -8.99
C ALA A 38 -13.61 9.26 -9.85
N ILE A 39 -14.51 8.28 -10.03
CA ILE A 39 -15.74 8.45 -10.82
C ILE A 39 -16.90 8.98 -9.94
N ILE A 40 -17.07 8.43 -8.74
CA ILE A 40 -18.22 8.71 -7.89
C ILE A 40 -18.04 10.02 -7.09
N ALA A 41 -16.82 10.32 -6.66
CA ALA A 41 -16.53 11.48 -5.82
C ALA A 41 -15.86 12.60 -6.65
N PRO A 42 -16.57 13.68 -6.99
CA PRO A 42 -16.06 14.74 -7.87
C PRO A 42 -14.84 15.48 -7.30
N ASN A 43 -14.67 15.45 -5.97
CA ASN A 43 -13.54 16.09 -5.30
C ASN A 43 -12.33 15.17 -5.10
N PHE A 44 -12.43 13.88 -5.46
CA PHE A 44 -11.40 12.89 -5.14
C PHE A 44 -10.04 13.18 -5.81
N LEU A 45 -10.06 13.57 -7.08
CA LEU A 45 -8.85 13.89 -7.85
C LEU A 45 -8.41 15.35 -7.73
N THR A 46 -9.02 16.14 -6.85
CA THR A 46 -8.56 17.51 -6.60
C THR A 46 -7.17 17.51 -5.98
N GLU A 47 -6.34 18.51 -6.31
CA GLU A 47 -4.98 18.63 -5.77
C GLU A 47 -4.98 18.62 -4.25
N ASN A 48 -5.92 19.32 -3.62
CA ASN A 48 -6.05 19.36 -2.17
C ASN A 48 -6.32 17.98 -1.57
N ASN A 49 -7.23 17.19 -2.17
CA ASN A 49 -7.53 15.86 -1.67
C ASN A 49 -6.37 14.88 -1.90
N LEU A 50 -5.73 14.95 -3.07
CA LEU A 50 -4.56 14.11 -3.37
C LEU A 50 -3.39 14.42 -2.43
N LEU A 51 -3.09 15.70 -2.22
CA LEU A 51 -2.08 16.14 -1.26
C LEU A 51 -2.43 15.72 0.16
N ASN A 52 -3.71 15.78 0.55
CA ASN A 52 -4.15 15.32 1.85
C ASN A 52 -3.93 13.80 2.04
N ILE A 53 -4.28 12.99 1.03
CA ILE A 53 -4.05 11.53 1.03
C ILE A 53 -2.55 11.22 1.11
N VAL A 54 -1.73 11.85 0.27
CA VAL A 54 -0.28 11.62 0.24
C VAL A 54 0.39 12.07 1.54
N ARG A 55 -0.05 13.19 2.14
CA ARG A 55 0.44 13.64 3.46
C ARG A 55 0.11 12.65 4.56
N GLN A 56 -1.14 12.18 4.63
CA GLN A 56 -1.54 11.15 5.59
C GLN A 56 -0.75 9.86 5.42
N ALA A 57 -0.58 9.40 4.17
CA ALA A 57 0.24 8.22 3.87
C ALA A 57 1.71 8.43 4.28
N SER A 58 2.29 9.59 3.98
CA SER A 58 3.67 9.94 4.35
C SER A 58 3.90 9.89 5.85
N ILE A 59 2.96 10.45 6.65
CA ILE A 59 3.03 10.40 8.12
C ILE A 59 3.07 8.94 8.59
N ASN A 60 2.17 8.10 8.09
CA ASN A 60 2.13 6.68 8.46
C ASN A 60 3.38 5.92 8.04
N ILE A 61 3.93 6.19 6.85
CA ILE A 61 5.16 5.57 6.36
C ILE A 61 6.34 5.94 7.26
N VAL A 62 6.53 7.23 7.56
CA VAL A 62 7.62 7.69 8.43
C VAL A 62 7.50 7.08 9.83
N LEU A 63 6.30 7.08 10.40
CA LEU A 63 6.03 6.46 11.70
C LEU A 63 6.33 4.96 11.69
N ALA A 64 5.81 4.23 10.70
CA ALA A 64 6.03 2.79 10.57
C ALA A 64 7.52 2.45 10.43
N THR A 65 8.26 3.26 9.68
CA THR A 65 9.72 3.08 9.51
C THR A 65 10.48 3.33 10.82
N GLY A 66 10.06 4.34 11.60
CA GLY A 66 10.60 4.57 12.95
C GLY A 66 10.30 3.42 13.90
N MET A 67 9.08 2.87 13.85
CA MET A 67 8.69 1.71 14.65
C MET A 67 9.51 0.45 14.30
N THR A 68 9.85 0.21 13.03
CA THR A 68 10.73 -0.92 12.66
C THR A 68 12.13 -0.78 13.24
N VAL A 69 12.72 0.42 13.23
CA VAL A 69 14.04 0.65 13.85
C VAL A 69 14.00 0.39 15.36
N VAL A 70 12.96 0.89 16.05
CA VAL A 70 12.77 0.69 17.50
C VAL A 70 12.62 -0.78 17.86
N ILE A 71 11.83 -1.54 17.09
CA ILE A 71 11.66 -2.98 17.29
C ILE A 71 13.01 -3.72 17.15
N LEU A 72 13.84 -3.33 16.18
CA LEU A 72 15.14 -3.96 15.93
C LEU A 72 16.17 -3.67 17.02
N THR A 73 16.10 -2.53 17.72
CA THR A 73 17.00 -2.20 18.84
C THR A 73 16.64 -2.89 20.16
N GLY A 74 15.62 -3.76 20.19
CA GLY A 74 15.23 -4.53 21.38
C GLY A 74 14.57 -3.70 22.49
N GLY A 75 14.37 -2.40 22.24
CA GLY A 75 13.51 -1.57 23.07
C GLY A 75 12.06 -1.83 22.68
N ILE A 76 11.26 -2.30 23.63
CA ILE A 76 9.79 -2.23 23.52
C ILE A 76 9.37 -0.76 23.71
N ASP A 77 9.99 0.18 22.99
CA ASP A 77 9.66 1.59 23.15
C ASP A 77 8.40 1.91 22.36
N LEU A 78 7.29 1.52 22.98
CA LEU A 78 5.93 1.82 22.59
C LEU A 78 5.61 3.33 22.67
N SER A 79 6.58 4.20 22.99
CA SER A 79 6.39 5.66 23.11
C SER A 79 5.72 6.27 21.89
N VAL A 80 6.03 5.82 20.67
CA VAL A 80 5.38 6.32 19.45
C VAL A 80 3.89 5.98 19.46
N GLY A 81 3.50 4.79 19.95
CA GLY A 81 2.11 4.35 20.06
C GLY A 81 1.32 5.13 21.12
N SER A 82 1.92 5.39 22.29
CA SER A 82 1.27 6.14 23.37
C SER A 82 1.15 7.64 23.05
N VAL A 83 2.15 8.23 22.40
CA VAL A 83 2.09 9.62 21.91
C VAL A 83 1.01 9.76 20.85
N LEU A 84 0.90 8.83 19.89
CA LEU A 84 -0.17 8.85 18.89
C LEU A 84 -1.57 8.74 19.54
N ALA A 85 -1.73 7.87 20.54
CA ALA A 85 -3.00 7.71 21.25
C ALA A 85 -3.43 8.98 21.99
N VAL A 86 -2.51 9.62 22.73
CA VAL A 86 -2.79 10.89 23.43
C VAL A 86 -3.07 12.01 22.44
N SER A 87 -2.28 12.11 21.36
CA SER A 87 -2.46 13.12 20.31
C SER A 87 -3.84 13.03 19.67
N ALA A 88 -4.29 11.81 19.36
CA ALA A 88 -5.59 11.55 18.76
C ALA A 88 -6.76 11.97 19.67
N VAL A 89 -6.67 11.68 20.99
CA VAL A 89 -7.69 12.10 21.96
C VAL A 89 -7.74 13.62 22.10
N THR A 90 -6.59 14.31 22.04
CA THR A 90 -6.55 15.78 22.15
C THR A 90 -6.94 16.53 20.88
N ALA A 91 -6.80 15.90 19.71
CA ALA A 91 -7.15 16.51 18.42
C ALA A 91 -8.63 16.32 18.05
N MET A 92 -9.32 15.40 18.73
CA MET A 92 -10.75 15.11 18.58
C MET A 92 -11.60 16.12 19.37
#